data_AF-A0A497MFZ9-F1
#
_entry.id   AF-A0A497MFZ9-F1
#
_cell.length_a   1.000
_cell.length_b   1.000
_cell.length_c   1.000
_cell.angle_alpha   90.00
_cell.angle_beta   90.00
_cell.angle_gamma   90.00
#
_symmetry.space_group_name_H-M   'P 1'
#
loop_
_entity.id
_entity.type
_entity.pdbx_description
1 polymer ?
#
loop_
_entity_poly.entity_id
_entity_poly.type
_entity_poly.pdbx_seq_one_letter_code
_entity_poly.pdbx_strand_id
1 'polypeptide(L)'
;DVEKLLKPSEVKVEELDFDGALGKYAVVRDNFLDFAKVIILRYNRVLEALGRLIPEAHLTHPSISIDSIEEDPFSLDIFIRRTLISLSNSYEKKYLDLLEKLSRLLDIELTEESKNIFNVDIFVEKVDEKIAGMTAEIDEILDRIDRLNSLIKDILRGSGIESVFTKTESNAYAEELERMRDALLNWRSGDELFSTLTMYIELRRGLDESLKKDKVLADVASIFPILERYVKDAIRRYGKIDVRDIPLTESHLTVFVNLFVQKNYEYSVNQFGVIMPRG
;
A
#
# COMPACT_ATOMS: atom_id res chain seq x y z
N ASP A 1 17.57 -1.52 -28.90
CA ASP A 1 17.87 -1.50 -30.35
C ASP A 1 16.76 -2.10 -31.22
N VAL A 2 15.54 -1.56 -31.15
CA VAL A 2 14.39 -1.99 -31.97
C VAL A 2 14.36 -1.28 -33.34
N GLU A 3 15.02 -0.12 -33.46
CA GLU A 3 15.04 0.71 -34.68
C GLU A 3 15.82 0.10 -35.87
N LYS A 4 16.59 -0.97 -35.64
CA LYS A 4 17.30 -1.66 -36.73
C LYS A 4 16.47 -2.73 -37.43
N LEU A 5 15.24 -3.02 -36.99
CA LEU A 5 14.57 -4.25 -37.40
C LEU A 5 13.82 -4.21 -38.74
N LEU A 6 13.39 -3.08 -39.30
CA LEU A 6 12.67 -3.11 -40.58
C LEU A 6 12.90 -1.83 -41.40
N LYS A 7 13.89 -1.85 -42.30
CA LYS A 7 13.82 -0.99 -43.49
C LYS A 7 12.84 -1.64 -44.47
N PRO A 8 11.79 -0.94 -44.93
CA PRO A 8 10.92 -1.47 -45.98
C PRO A 8 11.77 -1.81 -47.21
N SER A 9 11.69 -3.05 -47.64
CA SER A 9 12.30 -3.45 -48.91
C SER A 9 11.32 -3.05 -50.01
N GLU A 10 11.58 -1.96 -50.74
CA GLU A 10 10.84 -1.67 -51.96
C GLU A 10 11.20 -2.73 -53.02
N VAL A 11 10.24 -3.59 -53.35
CA VAL A 11 10.40 -4.63 -54.37
C VAL A 11 9.63 -4.20 -55.61
N LYS A 12 10.35 -3.96 -56.71
CA LYS A 12 9.74 -3.81 -58.03
C LYS A 12 9.37 -5.20 -58.56
N VAL A 13 8.14 -5.62 -58.26
CA VAL A 13 7.59 -6.93 -58.62
C VAL A 13 7.68 -7.20 -60.13
N GLU A 14 7.66 -6.14 -60.93
CA GLU A 14 7.74 -6.16 -62.40
C GLU A 14 9.09 -6.63 -62.95
N GLU A 15 10.16 -6.63 -62.14
CA GLU A 15 11.54 -6.97 -62.55
C GLU A 15 11.99 -8.39 -62.10
N LEU A 16 11.11 -9.16 -61.45
CA LEU A 16 11.42 -10.50 -60.91
C LEU A 16 10.87 -11.61 -61.82
N ASP A 17 11.65 -12.68 -62.01
CA ASP A 17 11.13 -13.94 -62.53
C ASP A 17 10.27 -14.66 -61.47
N PHE A 18 9.53 -15.70 -61.88
CA PHE A 18 8.59 -16.39 -61.00
C PHE A 18 9.26 -16.97 -59.74
N ASP A 19 10.46 -17.54 -59.88
CA ASP A 19 11.22 -18.10 -58.77
C ASP A 19 11.78 -17.00 -57.85
N GLY A 20 12.22 -15.87 -58.40
CA GLY A 20 12.62 -14.68 -57.66
C GLY A 20 11.45 -14.04 -56.90
N ALA A 21 10.26 -14.03 -57.48
CA ALA A 21 9.03 -13.57 -56.83
C ALA A 21 8.62 -14.51 -55.68
N LEU A 22 8.70 -15.83 -55.87
CA LEU A 22 8.44 -16.82 -54.82
C LEU A 22 9.44 -16.72 -53.66
N GLY A 23 10.73 -16.55 -53.95
CA GLY A 23 11.77 -16.37 -52.93
C GLY A 23 11.56 -15.10 -52.10
N LYS A 24 11.17 -13.99 -52.73
CA LYS A 24 10.83 -12.74 -52.02
C LYS A 24 9.56 -12.88 -51.19
N TYR A 25 8.53 -13.56 -51.70
CA TYR A 25 7.32 -13.85 -50.95
C TYR A 25 7.60 -14.66 -49.68
N ALA A 26 8.45 -15.69 -49.75
CA ALA A 26 8.84 -16.49 -48.59
C ALA A 26 9.51 -15.64 -47.50
N VAL A 27 10.46 -14.77 -47.88
CA VAL A 27 11.12 -13.86 -46.92
C VAL A 27 10.15 -12.89 -46.25
N VAL A 28 9.23 -12.30 -47.03
CA VAL A 28 8.20 -11.38 -46.48
C VAL A 28 7.24 -12.12 -45.55
N ARG A 29 6.83 -13.33 -45.93
CA ARG A 29 6.00 -14.21 -45.09
C ARG A 29 6.68 -14.53 -43.77
N ASP A 30 7.95 -14.94 -43.79
CA ASP A 30 8.69 -15.31 -42.58
C ASP A 30 8.85 -14.10 -41.64
N ASN A 31 9.20 -12.93 -42.19
CA ASN A 31 9.27 -11.69 -41.41
C ASN A 31 7.92 -11.32 -40.76
N PHE A 32 6.81 -11.51 -41.48
CA PHE A 32 5.48 -11.29 -40.94
C PHE A 32 5.15 -12.29 -39.81
N LEU A 33 5.47 -13.57 -40.00
CA LEU A 33 5.26 -14.58 -38.97
C LEU A 33 6.07 -14.25 -37.72
N ASP A 34 7.32 -13.84 -37.85
CA ASP A 34 8.14 -13.43 -36.70
C ASP A 34 7.57 -12.19 -36.00
N PHE A 35 7.11 -11.19 -36.74
CA PHE A 35 6.40 -10.05 -36.17
C PHE A 35 5.13 -10.46 -35.42
N ALA A 36 4.32 -11.35 -36.00
CA ALA A 36 3.09 -11.84 -35.39
C ALA A 36 3.37 -12.59 -34.07
N LYS A 37 4.44 -13.40 -34.01
CA LYS A 37 4.88 -14.05 -32.77
C LYS A 37 5.22 -13.04 -31.68
N VAL A 38 5.92 -11.95 -32.03
CA VAL A 38 6.25 -10.86 -31.08
C VAL A 38 4.97 -10.18 -30.56
N ILE A 39 4.00 -9.90 -31.44
CA ILE A 39 2.73 -9.30 -31.03
C ILE A 39 1.93 -10.23 -30.11
N ILE A 40 1.93 -11.54 -30.39
CA ILE A 40 1.25 -12.53 -29.55
C ILE A 40 1.92 -12.66 -28.18
N LEU A 41 3.25 -12.66 -28.12
CA LEU A 41 3.99 -12.60 -26.85
C LEU A 41 3.61 -11.35 -26.06
N ARG A 42 3.55 -10.19 -26.73
CA ARG A 42 3.14 -8.93 -26.10
C ARG A 42 1.70 -9.01 -25.59
N TYR A 43 0.78 -9.53 -26.40
CA TYR A 43 -0.62 -9.72 -26.02
C TYR A 43 -0.76 -10.61 -24.79
N ASN A 44 -0.08 -11.75 -24.74
CA ASN A 44 -0.15 -12.66 -23.59
C ASN A 44 0.36 -11.98 -22.31
N ARG A 45 1.46 -11.22 -22.38
CA ARG A 45 1.97 -10.42 -21.23
C ARG A 45 0.96 -9.35 -20.80
N VAL A 46 0.34 -8.66 -21.75
CA VAL A 46 -0.72 -7.68 -21.46
C VAL A 46 -1.92 -8.36 -20.82
N LEU A 47 -2.35 -9.52 -21.32
CA LEU A 47 -3.46 -10.28 -20.77
C LEU A 47 -3.18 -10.76 -19.35
N GLU A 48 -1.96 -11.18 -19.05
CA GLU A 48 -1.53 -11.56 -17.69
C GLU A 48 -1.55 -10.37 -16.72
N ALA A 49 -0.93 -9.25 -17.09
CA ALA A 49 -0.92 -8.05 -16.26
C ALA A 49 -2.34 -7.45 -16.10
N LEU A 50 -3.13 -7.40 -17.18
CA LEU A 50 -4.52 -6.98 -17.14
C LEU A 50 -5.36 -7.93 -16.31
N GLY A 51 -5.13 -9.24 -16.41
CA GLY A 51 -5.83 -10.26 -15.65
C GLY A 51 -5.53 -10.19 -14.16
N ARG A 52 -4.32 -9.79 -13.76
CA ARG A 52 -4.00 -9.49 -12.36
C ARG A 52 -4.77 -8.28 -11.83
N LEU A 53 -4.98 -7.24 -12.64
CA LEU A 53 -5.77 -6.07 -12.24
C LEU A 53 -7.28 -6.32 -12.33
N ILE A 54 -7.72 -7.02 -13.38
CA ILE A 54 -9.09 -7.27 -13.80
C ILE A 54 -9.21 -8.77 -14.09
N PRO A 55 -9.46 -9.61 -13.07
CA PRO A 55 -9.49 -11.06 -13.20
C PRO A 55 -10.44 -11.57 -14.29
N GLU A 56 -11.49 -10.82 -14.62
CA GLU A 56 -12.42 -11.18 -15.67
C GLU A 56 -11.77 -11.26 -17.07
N ALA A 57 -10.65 -10.56 -17.31
CA ALA A 57 -9.96 -10.61 -18.59
C ALA A 57 -9.47 -12.02 -18.94
N HIS A 58 -9.00 -12.79 -17.95
CA HIS A 58 -8.60 -14.19 -18.15
C HIS A 58 -9.78 -15.13 -18.43
N LEU A 59 -10.99 -14.77 -18.03
CA LEU A 59 -12.18 -15.60 -18.23
C LEU A 59 -12.75 -15.45 -19.64
N THR A 60 -12.54 -14.30 -20.27
CA THR A 60 -13.16 -13.95 -21.56
C THR A 60 -12.17 -13.98 -22.72
N HIS A 61 -10.87 -13.93 -22.44
CA HIS A 61 -9.80 -13.97 -23.44
C HIS A 61 -8.80 -15.10 -23.15
N PRO A 62 -8.59 -16.04 -24.08
CA PRO A 62 -7.59 -17.08 -23.93
C PRO A 62 -6.19 -16.54 -24.26
N SER A 63 -5.17 -17.09 -23.59
CA SER A 63 -3.79 -16.95 -24.07
C SER A 63 -3.63 -17.66 -25.42
N ILE A 64 -2.79 -17.11 -26.28
CA ILE A 64 -2.55 -17.64 -27.62
C ILE A 64 -1.24 -18.42 -27.60
N SER A 65 -1.28 -19.69 -28.03
CA SER A 65 -0.07 -20.49 -28.24
C SER A 65 0.64 -20.08 -29.52
N ILE A 66 1.98 -20.00 -29.45
CA ILE A 66 2.84 -19.61 -30.56
C ILE A 66 3.15 -20.81 -31.46
N ASP A 67 3.12 -22.02 -30.91
CA ASP A 67 3.52 -23.25 -31.58
C ASP A 67 2.52 -23.71 -32.65
N SER A 68 1.31 -23.12 -32.67
CA SER A 68 0.26 -23.43 -33.65
C SER A 68 0.20 -22.47 -34.84
N ILE A 69 1.11 -21.51 -34.94
CA ILE A 69 1.08 -20.46 -35.97
C ILE A 69 1.78 -20.96 -37.24
N GLU A 70 1.13 -21.87 -37.96
CA GLU A 70 1.46 -22.21 -39.35
C GLU A 70 0.50 -21.56 -40.36
N GLU A 71 -0.38 -20.67 -39.88
CA GLU A 71 -1.47 -20.08 -40.64
C GLU A 71 -1.02 -19.14 -41.76
N ASP A 72 -1.93 -18.95 -42.71
CA ASP A 72 -1.86 -17.91 -43.73
C ASP A 72 -1.66 -16.52 -43.08
N PRO A 73 -0.64 -15.73 -43.48
CA PRO A 73 -0.35 -14.42 -42.92
C PRO A 73 -1.55 -13.46 -42.81
N PHE A 74 -2.46 -13.47 -43.80
CA PHE A 74 -3.61 -12.58 -43.79
C PHE A 74 -4.64 -12.98 -42.73
N SER A 75 -4.89 -14.28 -42.59
CA SER A 75 -5.77 -14.83 -41.56
C SER A 75 -5.24 -14.51 -40.16
N LEU A 76 -3.91 -14.62 -39.97
CA LEU A 76 -3.24 -14.30 -38.72
C LEU A 76 -3.30 -12.80 -38.38
N ASP A 77 -3.10 -11.89 -39.35
CA ASP A 77 -3.26 -10.43 -39.16
C ASP A 77 -4.69 -10.10 -38.70
N ILE A 78 -5.70 -10.63 -39.39
CA ILE A 78 -7.12 -10.41 -39.05
C ILE A 78 -7.41 -10.91 -37.63
N PHE A 79 -6.91 -12.08 -37.28
CA PHE A 79 -7.07 -12.67 -35.95
C PHE A 79 -6.45 -11.77 -34.87
N ILE A 80 -5.19 -11.38 -35.02
CA ILE A 80 -4.47 -10.52 -34.06
C ILE A 80 -5.23 -9.21 -33.86
N ARG A 81 -5.62 -8.52 -34.95
CA ARG A 81 -6.36 -7.26 -34.86
C ARG A 81 -7.69 -7.41 -34.13
N ARG A 82 -8.48 -8.44 -34.45
CA ARG A 82 -9.76 -8.70 -33.78
C ARG A 82 -9.58 -8.93 -32.30
N THR A 83 -8.56 -9.71 -31.92
CA THR A 83 -8.24 -10.01 -30.52
C THR A 83 -7.87 -8.74 -29.75
N LEU A 84 -6.97 -7.91 -30.31
CA LEU A 84 -6.55 -6.65 -29.68
C LEU A 84 -7.73 -5.67 -29.54
N ILE A 85 -8.51 -5.48 -30.61
CA ILE A 85 -9.71 -4.62 -30.60
C ILE A 85 -10.72 -5.10 -29.56
N SER A 86 -10.96 -6.42 -29.50
CA SER A 86 -11.88 -7.01 -28.54
C SER A 86 -11.43 -6.79 -27.10
N LEU A 87 -10.12 -6.93 -26.80
CA LEU A 87 -9.58 -6.68 -25.47
C LEU A 87 -9.77 -5.21 -25.07
N SER A 88 -9.41 -4.28 -25.95
CA SER A 88 -9.56 -2.83 -25.72
C SER A 88 -11.03 -2.48 -25.45
N ASN A 89 -11.94 -2.88 -26.34
CA ASN A 89 -13.36 -2.56 -26.21
C ASN A 89 -13.99 -3.11 -24.93
N SER A 90 -13.55 -4.28 -24.48
CA SER A 90 -14.08 -4.91 -23.26
C SER A 90 -13.58 -4.25 -21.98
N TYR A 91 -12.32 -3.81 -21.94
CA TYR A 91 -11.64 -3.51 -20.66
C TYR A 91 -11.04 -2.12 -20.54
N GLU A 92 -10.85 -1.36 -21.63
CA GLU A 92 -10.17 -0.06 -21.60
C GLU A 92 -10.82 0.91 -20.60
N LYS A 93 -12.14 1.01 -20.58
CA LYS A 93 -12.85 1.87 -19.62
C LYS A 93 -12.63 1.43 -18.17
N LYS A 94 -12.70 0.11 -17.88
CA LYS A 94 -12.51 -0.42 -16.53
C LYS A 94 -11.05 -0.26 -16.09
N TYR A 95 -10.11 -0.46 -17.01
CA TYR A 95 -8.69 -0.22 -16.81
C TYR A 95 -8.41 1.24 -16.44
N LEU A 96 -8.92 2.20 -17.22
CA LEU A 96 -8.71 3.63 -16.97
C LEU A 96 -9.30 4.07 -15.62
N ASP A 97 -10.49 3.58 -15.25
CA ASP A 97 -11.09 3.87 -13.95
C ASP A 97 -10.24 3.34 -12.77
N LEU A 98 -9.76 2.10 -12.86
CA LEU A 98 -8.84 1.53 -11.86
C LEU A 98 -7.51 2.27 -11.82
N LEU A 99 -6.97 2.62 -12.98
CA LEU A 99 -5.72 3.35 -13.12
C LEU A 99 -5.82 4.74 -12.46
N GLU A 100 -6.91 5.47 -12.65
CA GLU A 100 -7.15 6.74 -11.95
C GLU A 100 -7.28 6.58 -10.43
N LYS A 101 -7.99 5.55 -9.97
CA LYS A 101 -8.20 5.29 -8.54
C LYS A 101 -6.89 4.93 -7.84
N LEU A 102 -6.17 3.95 -8.38
CA LEU A 102 -4.93 3.44 -7.79
C LEU A 102 -3.81 4.47 -7.88
N SER A 103 -3.69 5.21 -8.99
CA SER A 103 -2.66 6.25 -9.13
C SER A 103 -2.79 7.36 -8.09
N ARG A 104 -4.02 7.77 -7.75
CA ARG A 104 -4.25 8.78 -6.70
C ARG A 104 -3.84 8.28 -5.32
N LEU A 105 -4.12 7.01 -4.99
CA LEU A 105 -3.78 6.44 -3.69
C LEU A 105 -2.28 6.16 -3.54
N LEU A 106 -1.62 5.75 -4.64
CA LEU A 106 -0.21 5.37 -4.66
C LEU A 106 0.73 6.52 -5.06
N ASP A 107 0.18 7.69 -5.37
CA ASP A 107 0.91 8.85 -5.89
C ASP A 107 1.77 8.47 -7.12
N ILE A 108 1.12 7.84 -8.11
CA ILE A 108 1.74 7.43 -9.38
C ILE A 108 1.37 8.45 -10.45
N GLU A 109 2.38 9.06 -11.09
CA GLU A 109 2.14 9.94 -12.22
C GLU A 109 1.64 9.17 -13.45
N LEU A 110 0.51 9.62 -14.00
CA LEU A 110 -0.10 9.03 -15.18
C LEU A 110 0.41 9.68 -16.46
N THR A 111 1.16 8.89 -17.23
CA THR A 111 1.62 9.24 -18.58
C THR A 111 0.63 8.75 -19.64
N GLU A 112 0.69 9.31 -20.85
CA GLU A 112 -0.08 8.78 -22.00
C GLU A 112 0.27 7.31 -22.29
N GLU A 113 1.53 6.92 -22.07
CA GLU A 113 1.97 5.54 -22.22
C GLU A 113 1.25 4.59 -21.26
N SER A 114 1.11 4.96 -19.99
CA SER A 114 0.38 4.17 -18.99
C SER A 114 -1.13 4.11 -19.23
N LYS A 115 -1.72 5.12 -19.87
CA LYS A 115 -3.17 5.10 -20.20
C LYS A 115 -3.51 4.10 -21.29
N ASN A 116 -2.53 3.68 -22.09
CA ASN A 116 -2.73 2.64 -23.08
C ASN A 116 -2.88 1.28 -22.39
N ILE A 117 -4.02 0.61 -22.57
CA ILE A 117 -4.28 -0.72 -22.01
C ILE A 117 -3.25 -1.77 -22.44
N PHE A 118 -2.62 -1.62 -23.61
CA PHE A 118 -1.56 -2.53 -24.08
C PHE A 118 -0.21 -2.29 -23.39
N ASN A 119 -0.15 -1.35 -22.44
CA ASN A 119 0.98 -1.04 -21.57
C ASN A 119 0.63 -1.19 -20.09
N VAL A 120 -0.43 -1.94 -19.78
CA VAL A 120 -0.87 -2.25 -18.42
C VAL A 120 0.23 -2.88 -17.56
N ASP A 121 1.15 -3.64 -18.17
CA ASP A 121 2.29 -4.23 -17.47
C ASP A 121 3.21 -3.16 -16.87
N ILE A 122 3.46 -2.06 -17.58
CA ILE A 122 4.24 -0.92 -17.08
C ILE A 122 3.55 -0.30 -15.85
N PHE A 123 2.22 -0.21 -15.87
CA PHE A 123 1.47 0.32 -14.73
C PHE A 123 1.51 -0.64 -13.53
N VAL A 124 1.36 -1.95 -13.76
CA VAL A 124 1.47 -2.98 -12.71
C VAL A 124 2.87 -2.97 -12.08
N GLU A 125 3.93 -2.84 -12.87
CA GLU A 125 5.31 -2.72 -12.36
C GLU A 125 5.46 -1.52 -11.41
N LYS A 126 4.93 -0.34 -11.78
CA LYS A 126 4.93 0.85 -10.90
C LYS A 126 4.10 0.64 -9.63
N VAL A 127 2.98 -0.08 -9.73
CA VAL A 127 2.16 -0.42 -8.56
C VAL A 127 2.96 -1.32 -7.61
N ASP A 128 3.62 -2.35 -8.12
CA ASP A 128 4.44 -3.26 -7.31
C ASP A 128 5.62 -2.53 -6.64
N GLU A 129 6.28 -1.61 -7.34
CA GLU A 129 7.33 -0.74 -6.75
C GLU A 129 6.81 0.10 -5.58
N LYS A 130 5.63 0.72 -5.75
CA LYS A 130 5.00 1.52 -4.69
C LYS A 130 4.59 0.66 -3.50
N ILE A 131 4.03 -0.51 -3.75
CA ILE A 131 3.67 -1.48 -2.71
C ILE A 131 4.91 -1.92 -1.93
N ALA A 132 6.02 -2.22 -2.61
CA ALA A 132 7.27 -2.58 -1.95
C ALA A 132 7.73 -1.46 -0.98
N GLY A 133 7.71 -0.21 -1.44
CA GLY A 133 8.02 0.95 -0.58
C GLY A 133 7.09 1.09 0.62
N MET A 134 5.78 0.94 0.42
CA MET A 134 4.80 1.01 1.51
C MET A 134 4.97 -0.11 2.53
N THR A 135 5.25 -1.34 2.08
CA THR A 135 5.44 -2.49 2.97
C THR A 135 6.69 -2.34 3.83
N ALA A 136 7.78 -1.78 3.27
CA ALA A 136 8.97 -1.43 4.04
C ALA A 136 8.68 -0.33 5.08
N GLU A 137 7.88 0.70 4.73
CA GLU A 137 7.44 1.71 5.70
C GLU A 137 6.63 1.10 6.84
N ILE A 138 5.73 0.14 6.53
CA ILE A 138 4.96 -0.58 7.55
C ILE A 138 5.88 -1.35 8.50
N ASP A 139 6.89 -2.05 8.00
CA ASP A 139 7.85 -2.76 8.85
C ASP A 139 8.61 -1.81 9.77
N GLU A 140 9.03 -0.64 9.28
CA GLU A 140 9.66 0.38 10.11
C GLU A 140 8.72 0.92 11.19
N ILE A 141 7.44 1.11 10.86
CA ILE A 141 6.42 1.56 11.81
C ILE A 141 6.21 0.52 12.91
N LEU A 142 6.11 -0.76 12.56
CA LEU A 142 5.94 -1.86 13.51
C LEU A 142 7.10 -1.93 14.49
N ASP A 143 8.34 -1.87 14.00
CA ASP A 143 9.53 -1.86 14.85
C ASP A 143 9.57 -0.61 15.76
N ARG A 144 9.13 0.55 15.26
CA ARG A 144 8.99 1.75 16.09
C ARG A 144 7.94 1.60 17.19
N ILE A 145 6.81 0.94 16.93
CA ILE A 145 5.78 0.65 17.94
C ILE A 145 6.36 -0.27 19.01
N ASP A 146 7.08 -1.32 18.65
CA ASP A 146 7.70 -2.25 19.60
C ASP A 146 8.76 -1.58 20.48
N ARG A 147 9.60 -0.73 19.88
CA ARG A 147 10.58 0.08 20.62
C ARG A 147 9.93 1.07 21.56
N LEU A 148 8.86 1.74 21.13
CA LEU A 148 8.10 2.68 21.98
C LEU A 148 7.42 1.95 23.15
N ASN A 149 6.80 0.81 22.91
CA ASN A 149 6.22 -0.05 23.94
C ASN A 149 7.26 -0.44 25.00
N SER A 150 8.45 -0.85 24.56
CA SER A 150 9.54 -1.25 25.44
C SER A 150 10.03 -0.07 26.30
N LEU A 151 10.22 1.09 25.68
CA LEU A 151 10.64 2.31 26.37
C LEU A 151 9.59 2.77 27.40
N ILE A 152 8.30 2.76 27.06
CA ILE A 152 7.23 3.13 27.99
C ILE A 152 7.18 2.17 29.18
N LYS A 153 7.34 0.85 28.94
CA LYS A 153 7.43 -0.15 30.00
C LYS A 153 8.59 0.13 30.96
N ASP A 154 9.77 0.44 30.42
CA ASP A 154 10.95 0.76 31.23
C ASP A 154 10.76 2.03 32.05
N ILE A 155 10.17 3.08 31.47
CA ILE A 155 9.88 4.34 32.18
C ILE A 155 8.86 4.11 33.29
N LEU A 156 7.74 3.41 33.01
CA LEU A 156 6.72 3.12 34.02
C LEU A 156 7.30 2.34 35.20
N ARG A 157 8.12 1.33 34.90
CA ARG A 157 8.83 0.54 35.92
C ARG A 157 9.80 1.40 36.73
N GLY A 158 10.60 2.24 36.07
CA GLY A 158 11.52 3.19 36.72
C GLY A 158 10.79 4.20 37.63
N SER A 159 9.56 4.57 37.27
CA SER A 159 8.70 5.45 38.05
C SER A 159 7.89 4.74 39.15
N GLY A 160 8.13 3.44 39.36
CA GLY A 160 7.46 2.62 40.37
C GLY A 160 5.97 2.43 40.09
N ILE A 161 5.54 2.55 38.84
CA ILE A 161 4.17 2.24 38.40
C ILE A 161 4.16 0.78 37.97
N GLU A 162 3.62 -0.11 38.81
CA GLU A 162 3.44 -1.53 38.44
C GLU A 162 2.38 -1.64 37.33
N SER A 163 2.73 -2.30 36.22
CA SER A 163 2.12 -2.08 34.91
C SER A 163 0.68 -2.58 34.81
N VAL A 164 -0.29 -1.67 34.93
CA VAL A 164 -1.65 -1.89 34.38
C VAL A 164 -1.64 -1.73 32.85
N PHE A 165 -0.71 -0.93 32.32
CA PHE A 165 -0.49 -0.74 30.89
C PHE A 165 0.51 -1.78 30.35
N THR A 166 -0.01 -2.92 29.87
CA THR A 166 0.82 -3.94 29.21
C THR A 166 1.15 -3.61 27.76
N LYS A 167 0.37 -2.70 27.14
CA LYS A 167 0.45 -2.27 25.74
C LYS A 167 0.04 -0.79 25.59
N THR A 168 0.68 -0.07 24.68
CA THR A 168 0.35 1.30 24.28
C THR A 168 -0.93 1.37 23.44
N GLU A 169 -1.47 2.57 23.19
CA GLU A 169 -2.60 2.71 22.24
C GLU A 169 -2.16 2.34 20.82
N SER A 170 -0.96 2.72 20.39
CA SER A 170 -0.43 2.35 19.07
C SER A 170 -0.26 0.84 18.89
N ASN A 171 -0.04 0.07 19.96
CA ASN A 171 0.05 -1.39 19.88
C ASN A 171 -1.25 -2.03 19.37
N ALA A 172 -2.41 -1.37 19.53
CA ALA A 172 -3.68 -1.89 19.02
C ALA A 172 -3.71 -1.97 17.48
N TYR A 173 -2.82 -1.23 16.81
CA TYR A 173 -2.75 -1.17 15.35
C TYR A 173 -1.73 -2.15 14.75
N ALA A 174 -0.83 -2.73 15.55
CA ALA A 174 0.27 -3.55 15.04
C ALA A 174 -0.21 -4.78 14.24
N GLU A 175 -1.14 -5.56 14.79
CA GLU A 175 -1.69 -6.74 14.10
C GLU A 175 -2.40 -6.37 12.79
N GLU A 176 -3.09 -5.24 12.77
CA GLU A 176 -3.82 -4.81 11.58
C GLU A 176 -2.87 -4.22 10.52
N LEU A 177 -1.78 -3.56 10.92
CA LEU A 177 -0.69 -3.17 10.01
C LEU A 177 -0.02 -4.38 9.37
N GLU A 178 0.26 -5.43 10.14
CA GLU A 178 0.83 -6.68 9.62
C GLU A 178 -0.11 -7.32 8.59
N ARG A 179 -1.41 -7.41 8.90
CA ARG A 179 -2.41 -7.90 7.95
C ARG A 179 -2.47 -7.07 6.67
N MET A 180 -2.43 -5.74 6.80
CA MET A 180 -2.44 -4.84 5.64
C MET A 180 -1.18 -5.01 4.79
N ARG A 181 0.00 -5.10 5.41
CA ARG A 181 1.26 -5.38 4.71
C ARG A 181 1.17 -6.68 3.91
N ASP A 182 0.70 -7.75 4.56
CA ASP A 182 0.60 -9.07 3.92
C ASP A 182 -0.45 -9.06 2.80
N ALA A 183 -1.58 -8.35 2.97
CA ALA A 183 -2.58 -8.17 1.92
C ALA A 183 -2.05 -7.34 0.73
N LEU A 184 -1.28 -6.28 1.00
CA LEU A 184 -0.62 -5.49 -0.03
C LEU A 184 0.40 -6.31 -0.80
N LEU A 185 1.20 -7.16 -0.16
CA LEU A 185 2.17 -8.04 -0.84
C LEU A 185 1.49 -9.12 -1.71
N ASN A 186 0.28 -9.55 -1.33
CA ASN A 186 -0.42 -10.69 -1.95
C ASN A 186 -1.69 -10.28 -2.70
N TRP A 187 -1.79 -9.02 -3.15
CA TRP A 187 -2.97 -8.49 -3.82
C TRP A 187 -3.30 -9.27 -5.10
N ARG A 188 -4.60 -9.53 -5.34
CA ARG A 188 -5.06 -10.41 -6.44
C ARG A 188 -5.92 -9.73 -7.48
N SER A 189 -6.38 -8.51 -7.19
CA SER A 189 -7.15 -7.68 -8.12
C SER A 189 -6.94 -6.20 -7.83
N GLY A 190 -7.19 -5.35 -8.83
CA GLY A 190 -7.14 -3.90 -8.67
C GLY A 190 -8.19 -3.37 -7.70
N ASP A 191 -9.38 -4.00 -7.66
CA ASP A 191 -10.45 -3.63 -6.73
C ASP A 191 -10.09 -3.99 -5.27
N GLU A 192 -9.52 -5.18 -5.04
CA GLU A 192 -9.00 -5.58 -3.73
C GLU A 192 -7.88 -4.64 -3.27
N LEU A 193 -6.91 -4.37 -4.15
CA LEU A 193 -5.81 -3.45 -3.87
C LEU A 193 -6.33 -2.06 -3.50
N PHE A 194 -7.31 -1.53 -4.24
CA PHE A 194 -7.94 -0.24 -3.95
C PHE A 194 -8.60 -0.22 -2.56
N SER A 195 -9.31 -1.28 -2.19
CA SER A 195 -9.93 -1.43 -0.87
C SER A 195 -8.87 -1.45 0.23
N THR A 196 -7.83 -2.29 0.08
CA THR A 196 -6.74 -2.42 1.06
C THR A 196 -5.99 -1.11 1.24
N LEU A 197 -5.68 -0.39 0.16
CA LEU A 197 -5.02 0.93 0.24
C LEU A 197 -5.88 1.97 0.94
N THR A 198 -7.19 1.96 0.69
CA THR A 198 -8.11 2.90 1.35
C THR A 198 -8.16 2.63 2.86
N MET A 199 -8.28 1.36 3.26
CA MET A 199 -8.25 0.97 4.68
C MET A 199 -6.91 1.32 5.34
N TYR A 200 -5.79 1.12 4.64
CA TYR A 200 -4.46 1.49 5.13
C TYR A 200 -4.36 2.99 5.45
N ILE A 201 -4.89 3.86 4.60
CA ILE A 201 -4.88 5.32 4.83
C ILE A 201 -5.68 5.70 6.09
N GLU A 202 -6.87 5.11 6.28
CA GLU A 202 -7.67 5.34 7.48
C GLU A 202 -6.96 4.87 8.74
N LEU A 203 -6.34 3.69 8.68
CA LEU A 203 -5.56 3.11 9.76
C LEU A 203 -4.36 4.00 10.11
N ARG A 204 -3.63 4.48 9.11
CA ARG A 204 -2.46 5.36 9.29
C ARG A 204 -2.82 6.64 10.05
N ARG A 205 -3.97 7.24 9.74
CA ARG A 205 -4.47 8.42 10.44
C ARG A 205 -4.78 8.11 11.91
N GLY A 206 -5.43 6.98 12.20
CA GLY A 206 -5.70 6.56 13.58
C GLY A 206 -4.43 6.29 14.38
N LEU A 207 -3.46 5.62 13.74
CA LEU A 207 -2.16 5.33 14.33
C LEU A 207 -1.39 6.62 14.72
N ASP A 208 -1.37 7.63 13.86
CA ASP A 208 -0.68 8.89 14.14
C ASP A 208 -1.26 9.61 15.37
N GLU A 209 -2.56 9.52 15.59
CA GLU A 209 -3.22 10.04 16.80
C GLU A 209 -2.83 9.23 18.03
N SER A 210 -2.81 7.89 17.94
CA SER A 210 -2.40 7.02 19.04
C SER A 210 -0.92 7.19 19.40
N LEU A 211 -0.01 7.33 18.43
CA LEU A 211 1.41 7.60 18.67
C LEU A 211 1.62 8.93 19.42
N LYS A 212 0.82 9.96 19.14
CA LYS A 212 0.86 11.23 19.89
C LYS A 212 0.46 11.04 21.35
N LYS A 213 -0.56 10.23 21.62
CA LYS A 213 -1.00 9.95 23.00
C LYS A 213 0.03 9.10 23.75
N ASP A 214 0.63 8.12 23.10
CA ASP A 214 1.69 7.30 23.70
C ASP A 214 2.92 8.13 24.05
N LYS A 215 3.25 9.13 23.23
CA LYS A 215 4.28 10.10 23.57
C LYS A 215 3.95 10.88 24.85
N VAL A 216 2.71 11.38 24.98
CA VAL A 216 2.25 12.06 26.22
C VAL A 216 2.35 11.12 27.42
N LEU A 217 2.00 9.84 27.25
CA LEU A 217 2.17 8.83 28.29
C LEU A 217 3.63 8.69 28.73
N ALA A 218 4.55 8.58 27.78
CA ALA A 218 5.98 8.50 28.06
C ALA A 218 6.49 9.76 28.80
N ASP A 219 6.12 10.94 28.30
CA ASP A 219 6.53 12.23 28.87
C ASP A 219 6.04 12.37 30.31
N VAL A 220 4.76 12.08 30.58
CA VAL A 220 4.18 12.12 31.93
C VAL A 220 4.82 11.07 32.85
N ALA A 221 4.98 9.84 32.37
CA ALA A 221 5.57 8.76 33.16
C ALA A 221 7.00 9.09 33.60
N SER A 222 7.77 9.82 32.78
CA SER A 222 9.15 10.21 33.07
C SER A 222 9.29 11.21 34.23
N ILE A 223 8.32 12.14 34.36
CA ILE A 223 8.30 13.16 35.43
C ILE A 223 7.43 12.74 36.62
N PHE A 224 6.77 11.58 36.52
CA PHE A 224 5.78 11.12 37.48
C PHE A 224 6.28 11.12 38.93
N PRO A 225 7.49 10.62 39.29
CA PRO A 225 7.92 10.58 40.69
C PRO A 225 8.03 11.97 41.33
N ILE A 226 8.36 12.99 40.54
CA ILE A 226 8.49 14.39 41.00
C ILE A 226 7.10 14.95 41.29
N LEU A 227 6.18 14.79 40.32
CA LEU A 227 4.81 15.28 40.44
C LEU A 227 4.02 14.53 41.51
N GLU A 228 4.24 13.22 41.65
CA GLU A 228 3.65 12.39 42.70
C GLU A 228 3.99 12.94 44.08
N ARG A 229 5.28 13.24 44.32
CA ARG A 229 5.73 13.84 45.59
C ARG A 229 5.06 15.19 45.82
N TYR A 230 5.03 16.05 44.81
CA TYR A 230 4.38 17.37 44.90
C TYR A 230 2.91 17.25 45.30
N VAL A 231 2.14 16.39 44.62
CA VAL A 231 0.72 16.16 44.90
C VAL A 231 0.51 15.59 46.31
N LYS A 232 1.29 14.59 46.71
CA LYS A 232 1.22 14.00 48.06
C LYS A 232 1.53 15.03 49.15
N ASP A 233 2.54 15.88 48.94
CA ASP A 233 2.90 16.94 49.88
C ASP A 233 1.80 18.00 50.00
N ALA A 234 1.18 18.40 48.89
CA ALA A 234 0.05 19.32 48.89
C ALA A 234 -1.15 18.75 49.64
N ILE A 235 -1.52 17.49 49.38
CA ILE A 235 -2.62 16.81 50.08
C ILE A 235 -2.31 16.68 51.58
N ARG A 236 -1.06 16.36 51.96
CA ARG A 236 -0.67 16.29 53.37
C ARG A 236 -0.80 17.62 54.10
N ARG A 237 -0.56 18.75 53.42
CA ARG A 237 -0.64 20.11 54.02
C ARG A 237 -2.06 20.66 54.04
N TYR A 238 -2.85 20.41 52.99
CA TYR A 238 -4.12 21.09 52.74
C TYR A 238 -5.33 20.15 52.70
N GLY A 239 -5.12 18.84 52.86
CA GLY A 239 -6.14 17.79 52.77
C GLY A 239 -6.56 17.43 51.34
N LYS A 240 -6.23 18.26 50.34
CA LYS A 240 -6.62 18.12 48.93
C LYS A 240 -5.76 18.97 47.99
N ILE A 241 -5.85 18.73 46.69
CA ILE A 241 -5.32 19.60 45.63
C ILE A 241 -6.26 19.62 44.41
N ASP A 242 -6.46 20.78 43.79
CA ASP A 242 -7.17 20.88 42.51
C ASP A 242 -6.22 20.46 41.38
N VAL A 243 -6.69 19.65 40.42
CA VAL A 243 -5.86 19.20 39.29
C VAL A 243 -5.32 20.40 38.49
N ARG A 244 -6.02 21.53 38.47
CA ARG A 244 -5.59 22.76 37.77
C ARG A 244 -4.38 23.43 38.43
N ASP A 245 -4.08 23.10 39.68
CA ASP A 245 -2.90 23.60 40.40
C ASP A 245 -1.63 22.76 40.12
N ILE A 246 -1.75 21.71 39.31
CA ILE A 246 -0.63 20.89 38.86
C ILE A 246 -0.08 21.50 37.57
N PRO A 247 1.23 21.81 37.48
CA PRO A 247 1.81 22.55 36.37
C PRO A 247 2.00 21.68 35.12
N LEU A 248 0.91 21.24 34.52
CA LEU A 248 0.87 20.42 33.31
C LEU A 248 -0.12 21.01 32.29
N THR A 249 0.11 20.72 31.00
CA THR A 249 -0.92 20.96 29.98
C THR A 249 -2.10 20.02 30.22
N GLU A 250 -3.29 20.38 29.73
CA GLU A 250 -4.53 19.60 29.92
C GLU A 250 -4.39 18.11 29.50
N SER A 251 -3.71 17.86 28.38
CA SER A 251 -3.41 16.51 27.88
C SER A 251 -2.54 15.70 28.85
N HIS A 252 -1.44 16.29 29.34
CA HIS A 252 -0.54 15.65 30.29
C HIS A 252 -1.19 15.49 31.66
N LEU A 253 -2.02 16.45 32.06
CA LEU A 253 -2.74 16.44 33.32
C LEU A 253 -3.69 15.25 33.41
N THR A 254 -4.47 15.01 32.35
CA THR A 254 -5.40 13.88 32.28
C THR A 254 -4.66 12.54 32.45
N VAL A 255 -3.56 12.37 31.73
CA VAL A 255 -2.73 11.16 31.82
C VAL A 255 -2.09 11.02 33.20
N PHE A 256 -1.54 12.11 33.76
CA PHE A 256 -0.93 12.11 35.09
C PHE A 256 -1.94 11.71 36.16
N VAL A 257 -3.12 12.32 36.16
CA VAL A 257 -4.17 12.05 37.15
C VAL A 257 -4.60 10.58 37.09
N ASN A 258 -4.77 10.03 35.89
CA ASN A 258 -5.07 8.61 35.70
C ASN A 258 -3.98 7.71 36.30
N LEU A 259 -2.71 7.96 35.97
CA LEU A 259 -1.58 7.22 36.53
C LEU A 259 -1.48 7.38 38.06
N PHE A 260 -1.74 8.59 38.58
CA PHE A 260 -1.62 8.92 39.99
C PHE A 260 -2.64 8.13 40.82
N VAL A 261 -3.91 8.14 40.41
CA VAL A 261 -4.98 7.43 41.11
C VAL A 261 -4.83 5.91 40.98
N GLN A 262 -4.31 5.42 39.84
CA GLN A 262 -4.05 4.00 39.65
C GLN A 262 -2.92 3.49 40.54
N LYS A 263 -1.78 4.20 40.57
CA LYS A 263 -0.63 3.82 41.42
C LYS A 263 -0.95 4.01 42.91
N ASN A 264 -1.63 5.09 43.26
CA ASN A 264 -1.90 5.49 44.63
C ASN A 264 -3.39 5.31 44.95
N TYR A 265 -3.78 4.06 45.13
CA TYR A 265 -5.18 3.64 45.34
C TYR A 265 -5.84 4.30 46.55
N GLU A 266 -5.06 4.84 47.49
CA GLU A 266 -5.50 5.59 48.66
C GLU A 266 -6.02 6.99 48.32
N TYR A 267 -5.92 7.44 47.07
CA TYR A 267 -6.49 8.71 46.61
C TYR A 267 -7.61 8.51 45.58
N SER A 268 -8.47 9.51 45.45
CA SER A 268 -9.50 9.60 44.42
C SER A 268 -9.58 11.02 43.86
N VAL A 269 -10.18 11.14 42.67
CA VAL A 269 -10.51 12.42 42.04
C VAL A 269 -12.02 12.54 42.04
N ASN A 270 -12.54 13.66 42.56
CA ASN A 270 -13.98 13.92 42.53
C ASN A 270 -14.43 14.57 41.21
N GLN A 271 -15.74 14.74 41.06
CA GLN A 271 -16.37 15.36 39.86
C GLN A 271 -15.92 16.81 39.58
N PHE A 272 -15.28 17.47 40.54
CA PHE A 272 -14.76 18.84 40.40
C PHE A 272 -13.26 18.87 40.04
N GLY A 273 -12.64 17.71 39.80
CA GLY A 273 -11.21 17.63 39.51
C GLY A 273 -10.34 17.87 40.74
N VAL A 274 -10.79 17.46 41.93
CA VAL A 274 -10.00 17.59 43.16
C VAL A 274 -9.49 16.22 43.60
N ILE A 275 -8.18 16.12 43.80
CA ILE A 275 -7.51 14.93 44.34
C ILE A 275 -7.55 14.97 45.87
N MET A 276 -8.01 13.90 46.51
CA MET A 276 -8.10 13.77 47.96
C MET A 276 -7.98 12.31 48.42
N PRO A 277 -7.68 12.04 49.72
CA PRO A 277 -7.65 10.68 50.25
C PRO A 277 -9.02 9.99 50.12
N ARG A 278 -9.02 8.69 49.86
CA ARG A 278 -10.20 7.83 50.04
C ARG A 278 -10.44 7.67 51.54
N GLY A 279 -11.63 8.05 51.98
CA GLY A 279 -12.07 7.86 53.37
C GLY A 279 -12.25 6.40 53.73
#